data_AF-A0A7X5CVA6-F1
#
_entry.id   AF-A0A7X5CVA6-F1
#
_cell.length_a   1.000
_cell.length_b   1.000
_cell.length_c   1.000
_cell.angle_alpha   90.00
_cell.angle_beta   90.00
_cell.angle_gamma   90.00
#
_symmetry.space_group_name_H-M   'P 1'
#
loop_
_entity.id
_entity.type
_entity.pdbx_description
1 polymer ?
#
loop_
_entity_poly.entity_id
_entity_poly.type
_entity_poly.pdbx_seq_one_letter_code
_entity_poly.pdbx_strand_id
1 'polypeptide(L)'
;MQVCAITGHRPSRFPFKNDESDIICQMLKIKIENNLRDLYQKGIRTFWIGGALGVDMWSSEILIELKKEEAYSDIKIMIAIPFEGYSKMWKKQYSERLNNILDNADEVVVIGTKKEPKQELYKKRNEYIVDKADCLLAVFDRRRIVRSGTHMTITFALRKGIPIIVVDSNLQKGILF
;
A
#
# COMPACT_ATOMS: atom_id res chain seq x y z
N MET A 1 -5.98 18.57 7.02
CA MET A 1 -5.78 17.16 7.39
C MET A 1 -4.82 16.58 6.37
N GLN A 2 -3.65 16.10 6.77
CA GLN A 2 -2.63 15.65 5.82
C GLN A 2 -2.85 14.18 5.42
N VAL A 3 -2.65 13.90 4.14
CA VAL A 3 -2.99 12.63 3.48
C VAL A 3 -1.74 11.97 2.92
N CYS A 4 -1.58 10.67 3.16
CA CYS A 4 -0.50 9.87 2.59
C CYS A 4 -1.07 8.81 1.64
N ALA A 5 -0.54 8.72 0.43
CA ALA A 5 -0.75 7.55 -0.44
C ALA A 5 0.28 6.47 -0.10
N ILE A 6 -0.11 5.22 -0.20
CA ILE A 6 0.79 4.08 -0.02
C ILE A 6 0.88 3.29 -1.33
N THR A 7 2.10 2.98 -1.75
CA THR A 7 2.35 2.10 -2.89
C THR A 7 3.48 1.14 -2.61
N GLY A 8 3.42 -0.04 -3.20
CA GLY A 8 4.52 -0.98 -3.14
C GLY A 8 4.31 -2.17 -4.06
N HIS A 9 5.25 -3.12 -3.99
CA HIS A 9 5.21 -4.28 -4.86
C HIS A 9 4.22 -5.36 -4.43
N ARG A 10 3.83 -6.18 -5.41
CA ARG A 10 3.11 -7.44 -5.17
C ARG A 10 4.06 -8.49 -4.59
N PRO A 11 3.55 -9.52 -3.90
CA PRO A 11 4.35 -10.59 -3.30
C PRO A 11 5.41 -11.18 -4.24
N SER A 12 5.06 -11.38 -5.52
CA SER A 12 5.95 -11.94 -6.55
C SER A 12 7.25 -11.17 -6.83
N ARG A 13 7.40 -9.94 -6.32
CA ARG A 13 8.62 -9.14 -6.46
C ARG A 13 9.57 -9.24 -5.27
N PHE A 14 9.16 -9.93 -4.21
CA PHE A 14 9.98 -10.16 -3.02
C PHE A 14 10.56 -11.57 -3.04
N PRO A 15 11.74 -11.80 -2.41
CA PRO A 15 12.35 -13.13 -2.32
C PRO A 15 11.44 -14.15 -1.60
N PHE A 16 10.71 -13.70 -0.58
CA PHE A 16 9.77 -14.52 0.20
C PHE A 16 8.44 -14.80 -0.54
N LYS A 17 8.17 -14.14 -1.67
CA LYS A 17 6.91 -14.28 -2.42
C LYS A 17 5.69 -14.09 -1.49
N ASN A 18 4.87 -15.12 -1.34
CA ASN A 18 3.67 -15.13 -0.50
C ASN A 18 3.92 -15.73 0.89
N ASP A 19 5.15 -16.15 1.21
CA ASP A 19 5.50 -16.65 2.53
C ASP A 19 5.67 -15.46 3.48
N GLU A 20 4.57 -15.11 4.14
CA GLU A 20 4.55 -14.04 5.13
C GLU A 20 5.17 -14.48 6.47
N SER A 21 5.52 -15.76 6.66
CA SER A 21 6.26 -16.23 7.84
C SER A 21 7.77 -16.02 7.71
N ASP A 22 8.27 -15.75 6.51
CA ASP A 22 9.68 -15.44 6.27
C ASP A 22 10.10 -14.21 7.08
N ILE A 23 11.25 -14.30 7.75
CA ILE A 23 11.81 -13.23 8.58
C ILE A 23 11.97 -11.91 7.82
N ILE A 24 12.29 -11.95 6.52
CA ILE A 24 12.42 -10.77 5.66
C ILE A 24 11.05 -10.10 5.48
N CYS A 25 9.97 -10.89 5.32
CA CYS A 25 8.62 -10.34 5.23
C CYS A 25 8.22 -9.67 6.55
N GLN A 26 8.47 -10.32 7.68
CA GLN A 26 8.17 -9.80 9.01
C GLN A 26 8.94 -8.49 9.29
N MET A 27 10.24 -8.46 9.00
CA MET A 27 11.05 -7.24 9.12
C MET A 27 10.54 -6.11 8.20
N LEU A 28 10.06 -6.43 7.00
CA LEU A 28 9.48 -5.43 6.10
C LEU A 28 8.19 -4.86 6.67
N LYS A 29 7.30 -5.69 7.22
CA LYS A 29 6.06 -5.24 7.86
C LYS A 29 6.34 -4.34 9.07
N ILE A 30 7.31 -4.70 9.92
CA ILE A 30 7.75 -3.84 11.04
C ILE A 30 8.26 -2.48 10.52
N LYS A 31 9.06 -2.46 9.44
CA LYS A 31 9.51 -1.19 8.85
C LYS A 31 8.37 -0.35 8.28
N ILE A 32 7.39 -0.98 7.66
CA ILE A 32 6.17 -0.30 7.17
C ILE A 32 5.44 0.31 8.36
N GLU A 33 5.18 -0.46 9.41
CA GLU A 33 4.51 0.01 10.62
C GLU A 33 5.21 1.20 11.26
N ASN A 34 6.52 1.13 11.48
CA ASN A 34 7.30 2.23 12.05
C ASN A 34 7.16 3.51 11.20
N ASN A 35 7.20 3.39 9.88
CA ASN A 35 7.01 4.55 9.00
C ASN A 35 5.57 5.10 9.07
N LEU A 36 4.56 4.25 9.23
CA LEU A 36 3.17 4.69 9.41
C LEU A 36 2.99 5.42 10.73
N ARG A 37 3.60 4.93 11.82
CA ARG A 37 3.62 5.60 13.13
C ARG A 37 4.36 6.95 13.04
N ASP A 38 5.49 7.02 12.35
CA ASP A 38 6.23 8.28 12.14
C ASP A 38 5.42 9.30 11.31
N LEU A 39 4.73 8.84 10.27
CA LEU A 39 3.82 9.68 9.47
C LEU A 39 2.67 10.20 10.34
N TYR A 40 2.11 9.35 11.19
CA TYR A 40 1.09 9.75 12.15
C TYR A 40 1.59 10.83 13.12
N GLN A 41 2.79 10.65 13.69
CA GLN A 41 3.40 11.67 14.57
C GLN A 41 3.64 13.00 13.85
N LYS A 42 3.85 12.98 12.53
CA LYS A 42 3.99 14.17 11.68
C LYS A 42 2.65 14.82 11.30
N GLY A 43 1.52 14.29 11.77
CA GLY A 43 0.19 14.86 11.53
C GLY A 43 -0.58 14.24 10.36
N ILE A 44 -0.05 13.19 9.71
CA ILE A 44 -0.83 12.40 8.75
C ILE A 44 -1.93 11.66 9.51
N ARG A 45 -3.17 11.74 9.01
CA ARG A 45 -4.30 10.98 9.57
C ARG A 45 -5.00 10.11 8.55
N THR A 46 -4.91 10.45 7.27
CA THR A 46 -5.59 9.73 6.20
C THR A 46 -4.60 8.99 5.32
N PHE A 47 -4.88 7.72 5.05
CA PHE A 47 -4.05 6.86 4.20
C PHE A 47 -4.84 6.32 3.02
N TRP A 48 -4.43 6.68 1.80
CA TRP A 48 -4.96 6.12 0.55
C TRP A 48 -4.17 4.91 0.09
N ILE A 49 -4.89 3.82 -0.17
CA ILE A 49 -4.31 2.52 -0.53
C ILE A 49 -5.09 1.96 -1.72
N GLY A 50 -4.45 1.16 -2.56
CA GLY A 50 -5.09 0.69 -3.79
C GLY A 50 -5.59 -0.76 -3.78
N GLY A 51 -5.78 -1.33 -2.58
CA GLY A 51 -6.53 -2.57 -2.34
C GLY A 51 -5.90 -3.87 -2.86
N ALA A 52 -4.66 -3.87 -3.32
CA ALA A 52 -4.12 -5.05 -4.00
C ALA A 52 -3.22 -5.94 -3.10
N LEU A 53 -2.71 -7.07 -3.61
CA LEU A 53 -1.88 -7.97 -2.78
C LEU A 53 -0.54 -7.34 -2.37
N GLY A 54 0.10 -7.89 -1.34
CA GLY A 54 1.43 -7.45 -0.91
C GLY A 54 1.36 -6.16 -0.11
N VAL A 55 2.15 -5.16 -0.48
CA VAL A 55 2.28 -3.92 0.31
C VAL A 55 0.95 -3.22 0.55
N ASP A 56 0.07 -3.09 -0.46
CA ASP A 56 -1.25 -2.49 -0.26
C ASP A 56 -2.00 -3.22 0.89
N MET A 57 -2.07 -4.57 0.83
CA MET A 57 -2.73 -5.41 1.83
C MET A 57 -2.07 -5.35 3.21
N TRP A 58 -0.73 -5.48 3.28
CA TRP A 58 -0.01 -5.45 4.56
C TRP A 58 -0.15 -4.09 5.25
N SER A 59 -0.04 -3.00 4.49
CA SER A 59 -0.22 -1.65 5.04
C SER A 59 -1.65 -1.41 5.52
N SER A 60 -2.67 -1.90 4.79
CA SER A 60 -4.05 -1.82 5.26
C SER A 60 -4.25 -2.57 6.57
N GLU A 61 -3.74 -3.80 6.68
CA GLU A 61 -3.85 -4.61 7.90
C GLU A 61 -3.14 -3.95 9.09
N ILE A 62 -1.92 -3.43 8.87
CA ILE A 62 -1.19 -2.69 9.90
C ILE A 62 -1.99 -1.46 10.37
N LEU A 63 -2.57 -0.68 9.44
CA LEU A 63 -3.38 0.49 9.81
C LEU A 63 -4.65 0.11 10.58
N ILE A 64 -5.28 -1.02 10.24
CA ILE A 64 -6.44 -1.54 10.98
C ILE A 64 -6.03 -1.89 12.42
N GLU A 65 -4.89 -2.57 12.62
CA GLU A 65 -4.39 -2.88 13.96
C GLU A 65 -4.02 -1.60 14.72
N LEU A 66 -3.32 -0.65 14.09
CA LEU A 66 -3.00 0.64 14.70
C LEU A 66 -4.26 1.37 15.16
N LYS A 67 -5.31 1.42 14.33
CA LYS A 67 -6.57 2.13 14.66
C LYS A 67 -7.28 1.56 15.90
N LYS A 68 -6.96 0.33 16.33
CA LYS A 68 -7.49 -0.26 17.59
C LYS A 68 -6.79 0.31 18.83
N GLU A 69 -5.58 0.85 18.69
CA GLU A 69 -4.88 1.55 19.76
C GLU A 69 -5.50 2.95 19.94
N GLU A 70 -5.84 3.32 21.18
CA GLU A 70 -6.49 4.60 21.50
C GLU A 70 -5.73 5.81 20.92
N ALA A 71 -4.39 5.76 20.97
CA ALA A 71 -3.48 6.80 20.48
C ALA A 71 -3.53 7.03 18.95
N TYR A 72 -4.13 6.10 18.19
CA TYR A 72 -4.21 6.14 16.72
C TYR A 72 -5.65 6.01 16.22
N SER A 73 -6.64 6.15 17.11
CA SER A 73 -8.07 5.93 16.83
C SER A 73 -8.66 6.84 15.74
N ASP A 74 -8.02 7.98 15.46
CA ASP A 74 -8.41 8.94 14.43
C ASP A 74 -7.74 8.68 13.05
N ILE A 75 -7.04 7.56 12.88
CA ILE A 75 -6.58 7.08 11.56
C ILE A 75 -7.79 6.85 10.65
N LYS A 76 -7.69 7.35 9.42
CA LYS A 76 -8.66 7.10 8.34
C LYS A 76 -8.04 6.28 7.21
N ILE A 77 -8.69 5.18 6.86
CA ILE A 77 -8.24 4.23 5.85
C ILE A 77 -9.12 4.37 4.61
N MET A 78 -8.53 4.78 3.50
CA MET A 78 -9.23 5.02 2.24
C MET A 78 -8.73 4.04 1.18
N ILE A 79 -9.64 3.30 0.55
CA ILE A 79 -9.31 2.27 -0.43
C ILE A 79 -9.82 2.64 -1.82
N ALA A 80 -8.91 2.78 -2.80
CA ALA A 80 -9.28 2.93 -4.20
C ALA A 80 -9.12 1.60 -4.93
N ILE A 81 -10.21 0.99 -5.38
CA ILE A 81 -10.19 -0.23 -6.17
C ILE A 81 -10.38 0.09 -7.66
N PRO A 82 -9.71 -0.64 -8.58
CA PRO A 82 -9.72 -0.28 -10.00
C PRO A 82 -11.10 -0.49 -10.65
N PHE A 83 -11.81 -1.55 -10.28
CA PHE A 83 -13.16 -1.90 -10.71
C PHE A 83 -13.71 -3.00 -9.79
N GLU A 84 -15.03 -3.16 -9.69
CA GLU A 84 -15.64 -4.22 -8.89
C GLU A 84 -15.15 -5.62 -9.29
N GLY A 85 -14.91 -6.53 -8.34
CA GLY A 85 -14.51 -7.90 -8.64
C GLY A 85 -13.14 -8.07 -9.32
N TYR A 86 -12.26 -7.06 -9.27
CA TYR A 86 -10.87 -7.18 -9.72
C TYR A 86 -10.08 -8.30 -9.00
N SER A 87 -10.52 -8.69 -7.81
CA SER A 87 -9.99 -9.78 -6.99
C SER A 87 -10.65 -11.15 -7.22
N LYS A 88 -11.59 -11.29 -8.16
CA LYS A 88 -12.40 -12.52 -8.34
C LYS A 88 -11.57 -13.80 -8.55
N MET A 89 -10.36 -13.69 -9.11
CA MET A 89 -9.47 -14.82 -9.38
C MET A 89 -8.46 -15.10 -8.25
N TRP A 90 -8.52 -14.35 -7.14
CA TRP A 90 -7.63 -14.57 -6.01
C TRP A 90 -8.03 -15.84 -5.26
N LYS A 91 -7.05 -16.48 -4.61
CA LYS A 91 -7.33 -17.56 -3.66
C LYS A 91 -8.22 -17.02 -2.54
N LYS A 92 -9.14 -17.86 -2.04
CA LYS A 92 -10.14 -17.50 -1.02
C LYS A 92 -9.54 -16.73 0.16
N GLN A 93 -8.43 -17.20 0.71
CA GLN A 93 -7.71 -16.56 1.83
C GLN A 93 -7.36 -15.08 1.58
N TYR A 94 -7.03 -14.69 0.34
CA TYR A 94 -6.69 -13.31 0.03
C TYR A 94 -7.92 -12.46 -0.24
N SER A 95 -8.98 -13.06 -0.79
CA SER A 95 -10.28 -12.40 -0.95
C SER A 95 -10.91 -12.11 0.41
N GLU A 96 -10.81 -13.04 1.37
CA GLU A 96 -11.27 -12.83 2.75
C GLU A 96 -10.52 -11.69 3.44
N ARG A 97 -9.19 -11.64 3.29
CA ARG A 97 -8.38 -10.52 3.79
C ARG A 97 -8.79 -9.18 3.17
N LEU A 98 -9.00 -9.15 1.85
CA LEU A 98 -9.48 -7.94 1.19
C LEU A 98 -10.87 -7.52 1.69
N ASN A 99 -11.80 -8.44 1.86
CA ASN A 99 -13.12 -8.11 2.39
C ASN A 99 -13.01 -7.51 3.79
N ASN A 100 -12.20 -8.10 4.68
CA ASN A 100 -11.93 -7.51 5.99
C ASN A 100 -11.33 -6.09 5.90
N ILE A 101 -10.44 -5.85 4.93
CA ILE A 101 -9.90 -4.50 4.68
C ILE A 101 -10.99 -3.53 4.24
N LEU A 102 -11.88 -3.95 3.34
CA LEU A 102 -12.97 -3.11 2.85
C LEU A 102 -14.00 -2.81 3.95
N ASP A 103 -14.29 -3.79 4.82
CA ASP A 103 -15.23 -3.63 5.94
C ASP A 103 -14.70 -2.69 7.02
N ASN A 104 -13.37 -2.52 7.13
CA ASN A 104 -12.72 -1.60 8.07
C ASN A 104 -12.29 -0.27 7.41
N ALA A 105 -12.55 -0.07 6.12
CA ALA A 105 -12.21 1.16 5.43
C ALA A 105 -13.22 2.27 5.77
N ASP A 106 -12.73 3.49 5.98
CA ASP A 106 -13.56 4.68 6.17
C ASP A 106 -14.17 5.15 4.84
N GLU A 107 -13.50 4.89 3.71
CA GLU A 107 -14.00 5.16 2.37
C GLU A 107 -13.49 4.10 1.37
N VAL A 108 -14.37 3.66 0.47
CA VAL A 108 -14.01 2.81 -0.68
C VAL A 108 -14.47 3.48 -1.96
N VAL A 109 -13.54 3.72 -2.88
CA VAL A 109 -13.80 4.31 -4.20
C VAL A 109 -13.53 3.30 -5.29
N VAL A 110 -14.49 3.14 -6.20
CA VAL A 110 -14.35 2.33 -7.42
C VAL A 110 -14.01 3.27 -8.58
N ILE A 111 -12.85 3.06 -9.21
CA ILE A 111 -12.30 4.02 -10.19
C ILE A 111 -12.97 3.94 -11.55
N GLY A 112 -13.38 2.76 -11.99
CA GLY A 112 -14.07 2.60 -13.25
C GLY A 112 -14.77 1.26 -13.37
N THR A 113 -15.20 0.93 -14.58
CA THR A 113 -16.04 -0.25 -14.82
C THR A 113 -15.29 -1.35 -15.57
N LYS A 114 -15.74 -2.61 -15.44
CA LYS A 114 -15.17 -3.76 -16.16
C LYS A 114 -15.20 -3.64 -17.69
N LYS A 115 -15.92 -2.66 -18.24
CA LYS A 115 -16.00 -2.38 -19.68
C LYS A 115 -14.74 -1.68 -20.20
N GLU A 116 -13.98 -1.02 -19.33
CA GLU A 116 -12.75 -0.31 -19.69
C GLU A 116 -11.52 -1.24 -19.68
N PRO A 117 -10.44 -0.88 -20.41
CA PRO A 117 -9.21 -1.65 -20.38
C PRO A 117 -8.62 -1.74 -18.96
N LYS A 118 -8.43 -2.97 -18.47
CA LYS A 118 -7.94 -3.23 -17.10
C LYS A 118 -6.66 -2.46 -16.77
N GLN A 119 -5.71 -2.40 -17.70
CA GLN A 119 -4.43 -1.71 -17.48
C GLN A 119 -4.62 -0.21 -17.24
N GLU A 120 -5.57 0.42 -17.94
CA GLU A 120 -5.93 1.81 -17.72
C GLU A 120 -6.58 2.02 -16.37
N LEU A 121 -7.46 1.10 -15.93
CA LEU A 121 -8.10 1.18 -14.61
C LEU A 121 -7.08 1.06 -13.46
N TYR A 122 -6.10 0.16 -13.57
CA TYR A 122 -5.01 0.09 -12.59
C TYR A 122 -4.16 1.35 -12.58
N LYS A 123 -3.90 1.95 -13.75
CA LYS A 123 -3.16 3.20 -13.86
C LYS A 123 -3.95 4.37 -13.26
N LYS A 124 -5.21 4.55 -13.66
CA LYS A 124 -6.15 5.56 -13.12
C LYS A 124 -6.26 5.44 -11.61
N ARG A 125 -6.35 4.22 -11.07
CA ARG A 125 -6.35 3.98 -9.63
C ARG A 125 -5.09 4.49 -8.95
N ASN A 126 -3.92 4.20 -9.52
CA ASN A 126 -2.64 4.63 -8.97
C ASN A 126 -2.48 6.15 -9.03
N GLU A 127 -2.95 6.79 -10.09
CA GLU A 127 -2.93 8.25 -10.23
C GLU A 127 -3.92 8.89 -9.25
N TYR A 128 -5.12 8.33 -9.11
CA TYR A 128 -6.15 8.80 -8.17
C TYR A 128 -5.64 8.89 -6.73
N ILE A 129 -5.01 7.84 -6.20
CA ILE A 129 -4.53 7.87 -4.81
C ILE A 129 -3.42 8.92 -4.61
N VAL A 130 -2.58 9.13 -5.62
CA VAL A 130 -1.51 10.15 -5.57
C VAL A 130 -2.10 11.56 -5.68
N ASP A 131 -3.12 11.76 -6.50
CA ASP A 131 -3.81 13.05 -6.66
C ASP A 131 -4.52 13.51 -5.37
N LYS A 132 -4.82 12.58 -4.45
CA LYS A 132 -5.42 12.87 -3.14
C LYS A 132 -4.39 13.11 -2.03
N ALA A 133 -3.12 12.86 -2.28
CA ALA A 133 -2.12 12.75 -1.24
C ALA A 133 -1.15 13.93 -1.21
N ASP A 134 -0.78 14.33 0.00
CA ASP A 134 0.27 15.32 0.26
C ASP A 134 1.66 14.67 0.24
N CYS A 135 1.75 13.35 0.42
CA CYS A 135 2.99 12.59 0.35
C CYS A 135 2.75 11.13 -0.07
N LEU A 136 3.80 10.46 -0.55
CA LEU A 136 3.77 9.05 -0.94
C LEU A 136 4.70 8.21 -0.05
N LEU A 137 4.18 7.21 0.63
CA LEU A 137 4.96 6.12 1.21
C LEU A 137 5.17 5.03 0.15
N ALA A 138 6.39 4.90 -0.36
CA ALA A 138 6.75 3.96 -1.39
C ALA A 138 7.61 2.81 -0.82
N VAL A 139 7.10 1.58 -0.91
CA VAL A 139 7.79 0.37 -0.43
C VAL A 139 8.31 -0.42 -1.63
N PHE A 140 9.62 -0.36 -1.88
CA PHE A 140 10.27 -1.04 -2.99
C PHE A 140 11.77 -1.20 -2.76
N ASP A 141 12.41 -2.04 -3.59
CA ASP A 141 13.87 -2.20 -3.58
C ASP A 141 14.51 -1.01 -4.29
N ARG A 142 15.17 -0.14 -3.53
CA ARG A 142 15.81 1.07 -4.08
C ARG A 142 16.91 0.76 -5.09
N ARG A 143 17.51 -0.42 -5.05
CA ARG A 143 18.60 -0.83 -5.95
C ARG A 143 18.10 -1.42 -7.26
N ARG A 144 16.81 -1.76 -7.34
CA ARG A 144 16.21 -2.41 -8.51
C ARG A 144 15.03 -1.62 -9.03
N ILE A 145 15.32 -0.70 -9.97
CA ILE A 145 14.27 -0.01 -10.72
C ILE A 145 13.74 -0.94 -11.81
N VAL A 146 12.54 -1.49 -11.60
CA VAL A 146 11.88 -2.39 -12.55
C VAL A 146 10.56 -1.80 -13.00
N ARG A 147 10.27 -1.89 -14.31
CA ARG A 147 8.98 -1.51 -14.87
C ARG A 147 7.86 -2.26 -14.15
N SER A 148 7.07 -1.52 -13.38
CA SER A 148 6.04 -2.04 -12.49
C SER A 148 5.02 -0.94 -12.21
N GLY A 149 3.83 -1.33 -11.76
CA GLY A 149 2.81 -0.37 -11.31
C GLY A 149 3.33 0.55 -10.20
N THR A 150 4.12 0.02 -9.27
CA THR A 150 4.79 0.78 -8.20
C THR A 150 5.70 1.86 -8.76
N HIS A 151 6.58 1.51 -9.70
CA HIS A 151 7.48 2.48 -10.32
C HIS A 151 6.69 3.55 -11.11
N MET A 152 5.61 3.17 -11.79
CA MET A 152 4.72 4.13 -12.44
C MET A 152 4.08 5.10 -11.43
N THR A 153 3.63 4.62 -10.28
CA THR A 153 3.09 5.46 -9.20
C THR A 153 4.13 6.43 -8.66
N ILE A 154 5.36 5.96 -8.40
CA ILE A 154 6.48 6.80 -7.93
C ILE A 154 6.79 7.89 -8.97
N THR A 155 6.90 7.52 -10.24
CA THR A 155 7.16 8.49 -11.33
C THR A 155 6.04 9.52 -11.44
N PHE A 156 4.77 9.12 -11.25
CA PHE A 156 3.66 10.06 -11.23
C PHE A 156 3.72 11.02 -10.03
N ALA A 157 4.03 10.53 -8.83
CA ALA A 157 4.23 11.36 -7.64
C ALA A 157 5.39 12.35 -7.79
N LEU A 158 6.52 11.92 -8.37
CA LEU A 158 7.65 12.80 -8.70
C LEU A 158 7.24 13.92 -9.66
N ARG A 159 6.45 13.60 -10.70
CA ARG A 159 5.93 14.60 -11.65
C ARG A 159 4.97 15.59 -11.00
N LYS A 160 4.24 15.16 -9.97
CA LYS A 160 3.34 16.00 -9.17
C LYS A 160 4.08 16.85 -8.13
N GLY A 161 5.34 16.53 -7.85
CA GLY A 161 6.14 17.24 -6.86
C GLY A 161 5.76 16.94 -5.41
N ILE A 162 5.05 15.84 -5.14
CA ILE A 162 4.74 15.45 -3.76
C ILE A 162 5.94 14.71 -3.12
N PRO A 163 6.26 14.97 -1.85
CA PRO A 163 7.31 14.26 -1.13
C PRO A 163 7.13 12.74 -1.15
N ILE A 164 8.24 12.02 -1.32
CA ILE A 164 8.26 10.54 -1.32
C ILE A 164 9.09 10.03 -0.15
N ILE A 165 8.44 9.32 0.76
CA ILE A 165 9.05 8.56 1.84
C ILE A 165 9.28 7.15 1.33
N VAL A 166 10.52 6.67 1.33
CA VAL A 166 10.83 5.35 0.79
C VAL A 166 11.20 4.37 1.88
N VAL A 167 10.44 3.28 1.98
CA VAL A 167 10.77 2.09 2.77
C VAL A 167 11.52 1.13 1.86
N ASP A 168 12.83 1.00 2.07
CA ASP A 168 13.64 0.08 1.28
C ASP A 168 13.31 -1.37 1.65
N SER A 169 12.83 -2.13 0.67
CA SER A 169 12.51 -3.55 0.84
C SER A 169 13.70 -4.48 0.65
N ASN A 170 14.87 -3.96 0.28
CA ASN A 170 16.09 -4.75 0.25
C ASN A 170 16.64 -4.94 1.67
N LEU A 171 16.04 -5.88 2.38
CA LEU A 171 16.49 -6.31 3.71
C LEU A 171 17.44 -7.48 3.49
N GLN A 172 18.73 -7.18 3.38
CA GLN A 172 19.74 -8.23 3.44
C GLN A 172 19.64 -8.91 4.82
N LYS A 173 19.83 -10.23 4.86
CA LYS A 173 20.12 -10.94 6.11
C LYS A 173 21.49 -10.46 6.61
N GLY A 174 21.52 -9.30 7.24
CA GLY A 174 22.68 -8.86 8.00
C GLY A 174 22.81 -9.81 9.18
N ILE A 175 23.93 -10.53 9.24
CA ILE A 175 24.44 -11.17 10.44
C ILE A 175 24.41 -10.10 11.53
N LEU A 176 23.57 -10.29 12.54
CA LEU A 176 23.68 -9.56 13.80
C LEU A 176 25.07 -9.90 14.33
N PHE A 177 25.96 -8.89 14.41
CA PHE A 177 27.16 -8.98 15.23
C PHE A 177 26.74 -8.96 16.70
#